data_AF-A0A660HQB4-F1
#
_entry.id   AF-A0A660HQB4-F1
#
_cell.length_a   1.000
_cell.length_b   1.000
_cell.length_c   1.000
_cell.angle_alpha   90.00
_cell.angle_beta   90.00
_cell.angle_gamma   90.00
#
_symmetry.space_group_name_H-M   'P 1'
#
loop_
_entity.id
_entity.type
_entity.pdbx_description
1 polymer ?
#
loop_
_entity_poly.entity_id
_entity_poly.type
_entity_poly.pdbx_seq_one_letter_code
_entity_poly.pdbx_strand_id
1 'polypeptide(L)'
;MGFLDSLFKKKVEGKTAEEWYALGVRETDPEKKIEYFDKVLKLKPDFAGVWNLKGLEFVVLKRYEEAIASFNKALEIRPSYPEARYNKEDAETELRKIRASKAKAEEKEETTVERTEV
;
A
#
# COMPACT_ATOMS: atom_id res chain seq x y z
N MET A 1 -9.48 -41.02 2.52
CA MET A 1 -9.94 -39.91 3.38
C MET A 1 -8.96 -39.72 4.55
N GLY A 2 -7.78 -39.14 4.33
CA GLY A 2 -6.78 -38.98 5.40
C GLY A 2 -6.29 -37.54 5.46
N PHE A 3 -5.95 -37.01 6.64
CA PHE A 3 -5.27 -35.70 6.74
C PHE A 3 -6.12 -34.50 6.25
N LEU A 4 -7.40 -34.78 5.96
CA LEU A 4 -8.30 -34.04 5.08
C LEU A 4 -8.87 -32.74 5.63
N ASP A 5 -8.76 -32.61 6.93
CA ASP A 5 -9.04 -31.40 7.64
C ASP A 5 -7.64 -30.78 7.81
N SER A 6 -7.11 -30.13 6.77
CA SER A 6 -5.92 -29.27 6.91
C SER A 6 -6.31 -28.16 7.88
N LEU A 7 -6.14 -28.51 9.15
CA LEU A 7 -6.95 -28.11 10.29
C LEU A 7 -6.61 -26.68 10.65
N PHE A 8 -7.61 -25.84 10.47
CA PHE A 8 -7.56 -24.39 10.52
C PHE A 8 -6.74 -23.80 9.37
N LYS A 9 -7.31 -23.79 8.16
CA LYS A 9 -7.10 -22.62 7.28
C LYS A 9 -7.36 -21.40 8.16
N LYS A 10 -6.31 -20.71 8.57
CA LYS A 10 -6.43 -19.60 9.53
C LYS A 10 -7.49 -18.66 8.97
N LYS A 11 -8.43 -18.26 9.82
CA LYS A 11 -9.51 -17.36 9.45
C LYS A 11 -9.39 -16.09 10.26
N VAL A 12 -9.67 -14.97 9.61
CA VAL A 12 -9.92 -13.68 10.26
C VAL A 12 -11.36 -13.35 9.95
N GLU A 13 -12.17 -13.07 10.99
CA GLU A 13 -13.59 -12.74 10.85
C GLU A 13 -14.37 -13.80 10.03
N GLY A 14 -14.08 -15.08 10.28
CA GLY A 14 -14.77 -16.20 9.67
C GLY A 14 -14.42 -16.50 8.21
N LYS A 15 -13.50 -15.74 7.58
CA LYS A 15 -13.04 -15.94 6.19
C LYS A 15 -11.56 -16.27 6.13
N THR A 16 -11.21 -17.07 5.13
CA THR A 16 -9.85 -17.47 4.77
C THR A 16 -9.11 -16.34 4.03
N ALA A 17 -7.79 -16.50 3.87
CA ALA A 17 -6.97 -15.57 3.10
C ALA A 17 -7.44 -15.49 1.64
N GLU A 18 -7.83 -16.61 1.05
CA GLU A 18 -8.31 -16.68 -0.33
C GLU A 18 -9.66 -15.97 -0.51
N GLU A 19 -10.57 -16.10 0.45
CA GLU A 19 -11.86 -15.43 0.42
C GLU A 19 -11.73 -13.92 0.59
N TRP A 20 -10.87 -13.47 1.52
CA TRP A 20 -10.54 -12.05 1.67
C TRP A 20 -9.84 -11.49 0.43
N TYR A 21 -8.91 -12.24 -0.17
CA TYR A 21 -8.26 -11.86 -1.41
C TYR A 21 -9.27 -11.69 -2.55
N ALA A 22 -10.19 -12.65 -2.71
CA ALA A 22 -11.24 -12.57 -3.72
C ALA A 22 -12.21 -11.39 -3.48
N LEU A 23 -12.43 -10.98 -2.23
CA LEU A 23 -13.17 -9.75 -1.91
C LEU A 23 -12.36 -8.51 -2.32
N GLY A 24 -11.06 -8.45 -2.02
CA GLY A 24 -10.18 -7.37 -2.46
C GLY A 24 -10.09 -7.21 -3.97
N VAL A 25 -10.07 -8.31 -4.73
CA VAL A 25 -9.99 -8.25 -6.21
C VAL A 25 -11.29 -7.73 -6.84
N ARG A 26 -12.45 -8.04 -6.27
CA ARG A 26 -13.76 -7.65 -6.82
C ARG A 26 -14.26 -6.29 -6.32
N GLU A 27 -13.68 -5.79 -5.24
CA GLU A 27 -14.03 -4.50 -4.64
C GLU A 27 -13.47 -3.36 -5.49
N THR A 28 -14.22 -2.26 -5.55
CA THR A 28 -13.85 -1.05 -6.30
C THR A 28 -13.31 0.05 -5.41
N ASP A 29 -13.75 0.09 -4.16
CA ASP A 29 -13.32 1.09 -3.18
C ASP A 29 -11.89 0.77 -2.67
N PRO A 30 -10.90 1.66 -2.90
CA PRO A 30 -9.51 1.37 -2.55
C PRO A 30 -9.27 1.23 -1.05
N GLU A 31 -9.97 1.97 -0.18
CA GLU A 31 -9.83 1.84 1.28
C GLU A 31 -10.34 0.47 1.74
N LYS A 32 -11.51 0.02 1.24
CA LYS A 32 -12.01 -1.33 1.53
C LYS A 32 -11.10 -2.43 1.00
N LYS A 33 -10.50 -2.24 -0.18
CA LYS A 33 -9.52 -3.20 -0.73
C LYS A 33 -8.32 -3.34 0.19
N ILE A 34 -7.80 -2.22 0.71
CA ILE A 34 -6.71 -2.20 1.69
C ILE A 34 -7.11 -2.98 2.95
N GLU A 35 -8.32 -2.76 3.50
CA GLU A 35 -8.80 -3.52 4.66
C GLU A 35 -8.87 -5.03 4.39
N TYR A 36 -9.37 -5.44 3.22
CA TYR A 36 -9.42 -6.84 2.84
C TYR A 36 -8.02 -7.44 2.69
N PHE A 37 -7.10 -6.73 2.03
CA PHE A 37 -5.71 -7.15 1.91
C PHE A 37 -5.01 -7.22 3.27
N ASP A 38 -5.33 -6.35 4.22
CA ASP A 38 -4.83 -6.47 5.59
C ASP A 38 -5.31 -7.74 6.28
N LYS A 39 -6.56 -8.16 6.04
CA LYS A 39 -7.05 -9.45 6.54
C LYS A 39 -6.35 -10.63 5.87
N VAL A 40 -6.01 -10.53 4.58
CA VAL A 40 -5.17 -11.53 3.90
C VAL A 40 -3.78 -11.60 4.53
N LEU A 41 -3.14 -10.45 4.76
CA LEU A 41 -1.77 -10.36 5.29
C LEU A 41 -1.68 -10.77 6.77
N LYS A 42 -2.75 -10.58 7.57
CA LYS A 42 -2.86 -11.18 8.92
C LYS A 42 -2.78 -12.71 8.89
N LEU A 43 -3.27 -13.33 7.82
CA LEU A 43 -3.31 -14.77 7.64
C LEU A 43 -2.05 -15.31 6.94
N LYS A 44 -1.53 -14.54 5.97
CA LYS A 44 -0.36 -14.86 5.14
C LYS A 44 0.55 -13.62 5.02
N PRO A 45 1.36 -13.31 6.04
CA PRO A 45 2.19 -12.10 6.05
C PRO A 45 3.32 -12.12 5.02
N ASP A 46 3.69 -13.30 4.52
CA ASP A 46 4.69 -13.57 3.49
C ASP A 46 4.10 -13.53 2.07
N PHE A 47 2.87 -13.06 1.88
CA PHE A 47 2.29 -12.94 0.55
C PHE A 47 2.73 -11.66 -0.16
N ALA A 48 3.92 -11.69 -0.76
CA ALA A 48 4.52 -10.56 -1.47
C ALA A 48 3.58 -9.92 -2.52
N GLY A 49 2.80 -10.73 -3.24
CA GLY A 49 1.83 -10.23 -4.22
C GLY A 49 0.75 -9.32 -3.61
N VAL A 50 0.27 -9.65 -2.41
CA VAL A 50 -0.75 -8.85 -1.71
C VAL A 50 -0.17 -7.57 -1.14
N TRP A 51 1.08 -7.59 -0.66
CA TRP A 51 1.79 -6.37 -0.30
C TRP A 51 1.93 -5.41 -1.48
N ASN A 52 2.24 -5.93 -2.68
CA ASN A 52 2.28 -5.11 -3.89
C ASN A 52 0.89 -4.56 -4.25
N LEU A 53 -0.16 -5.37 -4.21
CA LEU A 53 -1.53 -4.91 -4.48
C LEU A 53 -1.98 -3.83 -3.48
N LYS A 54 -1.72 -4.03 -2.19
CA LYS A 54 -1.99 -3.03 -1.14
C LYS A 54 -1.26 -1.71 -1.43
N GLY A 55 -0.01 -1.77 -1.88
CA GLY A 55 0.75 -0.60 -2.29
C GLY A 55 0.10 0.16 -3.46
N LEU A 56 -0.41 -0.57 -4.46
CA LEU A 56 -1.12 0.04 -5.59
C LEU A 56 -2.40 0.76 -5.16
N GLU A 57 -3.18 0.21 -4.22
CA GLU A 57 -4.37 0.90 -3.72
C GLU A 57 -4.01 2.19 -2.95
N PHE A 58 -2.90 2.20 -2.21
CA PHE A 58 -2.39 3.44 -1.62
C PHE A 58 -1.94 4.47 -2.67
N VAL A 59 -1.38 4.04 -3.80
CA VAL A 59 -1.07 4.93 -4.94
C VAL A 59 -2.35 5.55 -5.50
N VAL A 60 -3.42 4.78 -5.67
CA VAL A 60 -4.74 5.28 -6.11
C VAL A 60 -5.24 6.38 -5.17
N LEU A 61 -5.02 6.22 -3.87
CA LEU A 61 -5.37 7.19 -2.83
C LEU A 61 -4.37 8.35 -2.68
N LYS A 62 -3.30 8.39 -3.48
CA LYS A 62 -2.19 9.36 -3.39
C LYS A 62 -1.46 9.35 -2.02
N ARG A 63 -1.52 8.21 -1.33
CA ARG A 63 -0.86 7.94 -0.03
C ARG A 63 0.49 7.28 -0.28
N TYR A 64 1.40 8.04 -0.88
CA TYR A 64 2.64 7.50 -1.44
C TYR A 64 3.59 6.93 -0.39
N GLU A 65 3.66 7.50 0.82
CA GLU A 65 4.44 6.94 1.92
C GLU A 65 4.01 5.50 2.29
N GLU A 66 2.70 5.27 2.48
CA GLU A 66 2.18 3.93 2.79
C GLU A 66 2.32 2.96 1.61
N ALA A 67 2.21 3.46 0.38
CA ALA A 67 2.47 2.68 -0.83
C ALA A 67 3.91 2.16 -0.85
N ILE A 68 4.90 3.05 -0.65
CA ILE A 68 6.33 2.71 -0.61
C ILE A 68 6.63 1.70 0.50
N ALA A 69 6.04 1.87 1.69
CA ALA A 69 6.18 0.91 2.79
C ALA A 69 5.67 -0.49 2.38
N SER A 70 4.53 -0.55 1.68
CA SER A 70 3.94 -1.80 1.21
C SER A 70 4.80 -2.48 0.13
N PHE A 71 5.33 -1.71 -0.84
CA PHE A 71 6.23 -2.24 -1.86
C PHE A 71 7.56 -2.71 -1.27
N ASN A 72 8.12 -2.00 -0.29
CA ASN A 72 9.30 -2.45 0.44
C ASN A 72 9.05 -3.80 1.11
N LYS A 73 7.90 -4.01 1.75
CA LYS A 73 7.55 -5.33 2.32
C LYS A 73 7.44 -6.42 1.25
N ALA A 74 6.85 -6.12 0.09
CA ALA A 74 6.82 -7.06 -1.03
C ALA A 74 8.24 -7.46 -1.49
N LEU A 75 9.16 -6.50 -1.56
CA LEU A 75 10.56 -6.71 -1.97
C LEU A 75 11.42 -7.38 -0.89
N GLU A 76 11.15 -7.14 0.39
CA GLU A 76 11.80 -7.87 1.50
C GLU A 76 11.49 -9.36 1.41
N ILE A 77 10.23 -9.72 1.11
CA ILE A 77 9.79 -11.10 0.98
C ILE A 77 10.26 -11.71 -0.34
N ARG A 78 10.13 -10.96 -1.45
CA ARG A 78 10.54 -11.38 -2.79
C ARG A 78 11.42 -10.32 -3.43
N PRO A 79 12.76 -10.37 -3.24
CA PRO A 79 13.68 -9.38 -3.79
C PRO A 79 13.69 -9.31 -5.32
N SER A 80 13.39 -10.43 -5.99
CA SER A 80 13.21 -10.53 -7.45
C SER A 80 11.74 -10.33 -7.83
N TYR A 81 11.17 -9.18 -7.45
CA TYR A 81 9.81 -8.78 -7.82
C TYR A 81 9.84 -7.47 -8.63
N PRO A 82 9.99 -7.55 -9.96
CA PRO A 82 10.20 -6.37 -10.79
C PRO A 82 9.04 -5.38 -10.74
N GLU A 83 7.79 -5.85 -10.71
CA GLU A 83 6.61 -4.99 -10.62
C GLU A 83 6.59 -4.18 -9.31
N ALA A 84 6.92 -4.81 -8.17
CA ALA A 84 6.99 -4.09 -6.89
C ALA A 84 8.11 -3.06 -6.86
N ARG A 85 9.25 -3.34 -7.52
CA ARG A 85 10.35 -2.37 -7.66
C ARG A 85 9.92 -1.18 -8.51
N TYR A 86 9.33 -1.44 -9.67
CA TYR A 86 8.84 -0.39 -10.56
C TYR A 86 7.79 0.50 -9.86
N ASN A 87 6.80 -0.11 -9.21
CA ASN A 87 5.76 0.63 -8.50
C ASN A 87 6.31 1.47 -7.33
N LYS A 88 7.35 0.98 -6.64
CA LYS A 88 8.05 1.74 -5.61
C LYS A 88 8.73 2.98 -6.18
N GLU A 89 9.50 2.81 -7.25
CA GLU A 89 10.23 3.91 -7.90
C GLU A 89 9.27 5.01 -8.41
N ASP A 90 8.12 4.60 -8.95
CA ASP A 90 7.05 5.52 -9.38
C ASP A 90 6.46 6.28 -8.17
N ALA A 91 6.11 5.58 -7.10
CA ALA A 91 5.59 6.20 -5.88
C ALA A 91 6.59 7.17 -5.22
N GLU A 92 7.88 6.83 -5.19
CA GLU A 92 8.95 7.71 -4.69
C GLU A 92 9.11 8.98 -5.53
N THR A 93 8.93 8.85 -6.85
CA THR A 93 8.97 9.98 -7.77
C THR A 93 7.81 10.94 -7.54
N GLU A 94 6.58 10.42 -7.42
CA GLU A 94 5.40 11.24 -7.12
C GLU A 94 5.51 11.91 -5.75
N LEU A 95 5.98 11.20 -4.73
CA LEU A 95 6.20 11.76 -3.41
C LEU A 95 7.20 12.93 -3.42
N ARG A 96 8.31 12.79 -4.17
CA ARG A 96 9.30 13.85 -4.33
C ARG A 96 8.70 15.10 -4.97
N LYS A 97 7.86 14.95 -6.01
CA LYS A 97 7.20 16.07 -6.69
C LYS A 97 6.27 16.83 -5.74
N ILE A 98 5.51 16.11 -4.91
CA ILE A 98 4.58 16.72 -3.94
C ILE A 98 5.37 17.48 -2.86
N ARG A 99 6.43 16.89 -2.32
CA ARG A 99 7.28 17.55 -1.32
C ARG A 99 7.93 18.82 -1.86
N ALA A 100 8.48 18.77 -3.07
CA ALA A 100 9.06 19.95 -3.71
C ALA A 100 8.02 21.05 -3.98
N SER A 101 6.79 20.67 -4.35
CA SER A 101 5.71 21.63 -4.56
C SER A 101 5.27 22.31 -3.27
N LYS A 102 5.23 21.57 -2.15
CA LYS A 102 4.88 22.10 -0.83
C LYS A 102 5.94 23.09 -0.32
N ALA A 103 7.23 22.73 -0.39
CA ALA A 103 8.32 23.62 0.02
C ALA A 103 8.29 24.97 -0.71
N LYS A 104 8.05 24.95 -2.03
CA LYS A 104 7.90 26.18 -2.84
C LYS A 104 6.68 27.02 -2.48
N ALA A 105 5.64 26.42 -1.90
CA ALA A 105 4.46 27.14 -1.46
C ALA A 105 4.72 27.82 -0.11
N GLU A 106 5.38 27.10 0.81
CA GLU A 106 5.79 27.60 2.13
C GLU A 106 6.76 28.80 2.00
N GLU A 107 7.78 28.71 1.13
CA GLU A 107 8.71 29.83 0.87
C GLU A 107 8.01 31.11 0.35
N LYS A 108 6.96 30.94 -0.46
CA LYS A 108 6.18 32.08 -1.00
C LYS A 108 5.31 32.72 0.07
N GLU A 109 4.78 31.93 0.99
CA GLU A 109 3.95 32.41 2.08
C GLU A 109 4.77 33.24 3.07
N GLU A 110 5.96 32.75 3.45
CA GLU A 110 6.91 33.48 4.32
C GLU A 110 7.37 34.81 3.68
N THR A 111 7.74 34.79 2.39
CA THR A 111 8.14 36.01 1.66
C THR A 111 7.01 37.05 1.56
N THR A 112 5.75 36.61 1.55
CA THR A 112 4.60 37.53 1.44
C THR A 112 4.27 38.19 2.78
N VAL A 113 4.35 37.44 3.88
CA VAL A 113 4.12 37.95 5.24
C VAL A 113 5.15 39.02 5.61
N GLU A 114 6.44 38.76 5.38
CA GLU A 114 7.51 39.74 5.63
C GLU A 114 7.36 41.04 4.81
N ARG A 115 6.72 40.97 3.63
CA ARG A 115 6.52 42.15 2.76
C ARG A 115 5.30 42.97 3.13
N THR A 116 4.37 42.42 3.89
CA THR A 116 3.15 43.11 4.35
C THR A 116 3.28 43.73 5.74
N GLU A 117 4.32 43.36 6.50
CA GLU A 117 4.59 43.87 7.85
C GLU A 117 5.59 45.05 7.89
N VAL A 118 5.97 45.61 6.72
CA VAL A 118 6.88 46.77 6.58
C VAL A 118 6.16 47.99 6.01
#